data_AF-A0A7V5R5N7-F1
#
_entry.id   AF-A0A7V5R5N7-F1
#
_cell.length_a   1.000
_cell.length_b   1.000
_cell.length_c   1.000
_cell.angle_alpha   90.00
_cell.angle_beta   90.00
_cell.angle_gamma   90.00
#
_symmetry.space_group_name_H-M   'P 1'
#
loop_
_entity.id
_entity.type
_entity.pdbx_description
1 polymer ?
#
loop_
_entity_poly.entity_id
_entity_poly.type
_entity_poly.pdbx_seq_one_letter_code
_entity_poly.pdbx_strand_id
1 'polypeptide(L)'
;EGEMSSHFVRAPWFLIETRDTKKDRILKRQFVENPHARKEKKRGLLVGNWLLSLKPDEIVIPQKHHGTAVVLLEEAGVDILPVGQDTGLEG
;
A
#
# COMPACT_ATOMS: atom_id res chain seq x y z
N GLU A 1 -13.33 10.62 -1.42
CA GLU A 1 -12.57 9.46 -0.93
C GLU A 1 -13.21 8.14 -1.34
N GLY A 2 -12.53 7.00 -1.16
CA GLY A 2 -13.08 5.66 -1.45
C GLY A 2 -12.70 4.66 -0.36
N GLU A 3 -13.53 3.63 -0.15
CA GLU A 3 -13.31 2.59 0.85
C GLU A 3 -12.05 1.76 0.55
N MET A 4 -11.32 1.35 1.60
CA MET A 4 -10.17 0.47 1.44
C MET A 4 -10.60 -0.90 0.91
N SER A 5 -9.97 -1.33 -0.19
CA SER A 5 -10.27 -2.62 -0.79
C SER A 5 -9.82 -3.78 0.12
N SER A 6 -10.73 -4.70 0.42
CA SER A 6 -10.41 -5.92 1.19
C SER A 6 -9.38 -6.83 0.50
N HIS A 7 -9.17 -6.65 -0.81
CA HIS A 7 -8.20 -7.41 -1.60
C HIS A 7 -7.08 -6.51 -2.10
N PHE A 8 -6.03 -6.38 -1.30
CA PHE A 8 -4.83 -5.56 -1.56
C PHE A 8 -4.36 -5.57 -3.03
N VAL A 9 -4.05 -6.74 -3.59
CA VAL A 9 -3.52 -6.85 -4.97
C VAL A 9 -4.55 -6.56 -6.06
N ARG A 10 -5.84 -6.53 -5.71
CA ARG A 10 -6.95 -6.20 -6.62
C ARG A 10 -7.43 -4.77 -6.47
N ALA A 11 -6.90 -4.03 -5.51
CA ALA A 11 -7.25 -2.63 -5.31
C ALA A 11 -7.05 -1.87 -6.64
N PRO A 12 -8.08 -1.15 -7.14
CA PRO A 12 -7.97 -0.41 -8.38
C PRO A 12 -7.04 0.80 -8.23
N TRP A 13 -6.94 1.33 -7.00
CA TRP A 13 -6.16 2.51 -6.68
C TRP A 13 -5.37 2.29 -5.39
N PHE A 14 -4.21 2.92 -5.30
CA PHE A 14 -3.42 3.04 -4.09
C PHE A 14 -3.28 4.52 -3.73
N LEU A 15 -3.45 4.84 -2.45
CA LEU A 15 -3.13 6.16 -1.92
C LEU A 15 -1.65 6.16 -1.51
N ILE A 16 -0.88 7.10 -2.06
CA ILE A 16 0.49 7.37 -1.63
C ILE A 16 0.45 8.66 -0.80
N GLU A 17 0.94 8.56 0.44
CA GLU A 17 1.14 9.70 1.33
C GLU A 17 2.64 9.95 1.50
N THR A 18 3.06 11.19 1.30
CA THR A 18 4.40 11.63 1.70
C THR A 18 4.27 12.38 3.01
N ARG A 19 4.89 11.89 4.09
CA ARG A 19 4.85 12.50 5.42
C ARG A 19 6.19 13.10 5.81
N ASP A 20 6.14 14.21 6.54
CA ASP A 20 7.27 14.77 7.25
C ASP A 20 7.29 14.14 8.65
N THR A 21 8.08 13.09 8.82
CA THR A 21 8.13 12.31 10.07
C THR A 21 8.61 13.11 11.28
N LYS A 22 9.28 14.25 11.06
CA LYS A 22 9.73 15.14 12.16
C LYS A 22 8.63 16.06 12.66
N LYS A 23 7.71 16.44 11.78
CA LYS A 23 6.63 17.40 12.06
C LYS A 23 5.26 16.75 12.10
N ASP A 24 5.21 15.44 11.97
CA ASP A 24 4.02 14.60 11.94
C ASP A 24 2.92 15.19 11.04
N ARG A 25 3.28 15.52 9.79
CA ARG A 25 2.36 16.16 8.84
C ARG A 25 2.45 15.53 7.46
N ILE A 26 1.32 15.51 6.78
CA ILE A 26 1.23 15.04 5.41
C ILE A 26 1.62 16.17 4.46
N LEU A 27 2.67 15.94 3.67
CA LEU A 27 3.16 16.88 2.66
C LEU A 27 2.42 16.72 1.33
N LYS A 28 2.10 15.47 0.96
CA LYS A 28 1.45 15.16 -0.31
C LYS A 28 0.58 13.92 -0.19
N ARG A 29 -0.56 13.94 -0.88
CA ARG A 29 -1.43 12.79 -1.13
C ARG A 29 -1.64 12.65 -2.62
N GLN A 30 -1.52 11.44 -3.15
CA GLN A 30 -1.89 11.16 -4.53
C GLN A 30 -2.46 9.75 -4.67
N PHE A 31 -3.49 9.61 -5.49
CA PHE A 31 -4.00 8.31 -5.91
C PHE A 31 -3.24 7.86 -7.16
N VAL A 32 -2.75 6.62 -7.15
CA VAL A 32 -2.15 5.98 -8.31
C VAL A 32 -2.98 4.76 -8.70
N GLU A 33 -3.24 4.61 -10.00
CA GLU A 33 -3.97 3.45 -10.49
C GLU A 33 -3.07 2.21 -10.41
N ASN A 34 -3.65 1.07 -10.03
CA ASN A 34 -2.96 -0.20 -10.07
C ASN A 34 -2.92 -0.75 -11.51
N PRO A 35 -1.75 -0.74 -12.19
CA PRO A 35 -1.63 -1.18 -13.58
C PRO A 35 -1.89 -2.69 -13.76
N HIS A 36 -1.99 -3.42 -12.64
CA HIS A 36 -2.13 -4.86 -12.61
C HIS A 36 -3.44 -5.33 -11.97
N ALA A 37 -4.36 -4.41 -11.63
CA ALA A 37 -5.64 -4.74 -10.99
C ALA A 37 -6.45 -5.80 -11.76
N ARG A 38 -6.37 -5.78 -13.09
CA ARG A 38 -7.11 -6.69 -13.99
C ARG A 38 -6.32 -7.92 -14.44
N LYS A 39 -5.08 -8.12 -13.98
CA LYS A 39 -4.23 -9.25 -14.42
C LYS A 39 -4.69 -10.57 -13.82
N GLU A 40 -4.97 -11.58 -14.62
CA GLU A 40 -5.51 -12.85 -14.15
C GLU A 40 -4.51 -13.70 -13.36
N LYS A 41 -3.23 -13.67 -13.73
CA LYS A 41 -2.17 -14.50 -13.13
C LYS A 41 -1.03 -13.65 -12.59
N LYS A 42 -0.30 -14.21 -11.61
CA LYS A 42 0.90 -13.60 -11.00
C LYS A 42 0.69 -12.18 -10.44
N ARG A 43 -0.55 -11.83 -10.08
CA ARG A 43 -0.91 -10.47 -9.66
C ARG A 43 -0.11 -10.01 -8.44
N GLY A 44 0.09 -10.87 -7.44
CA GLY A 44 0.88 -10.54 -6.26
C GLY A 44 2.33 -10.17 -6.59
N LEU A 45 2.97 -10.94 -7.47
CA LEU A 45 4.33 -10.64 -7.93
C LEU A 45 4.39 -9.31 -8.69
N LEU A 46 3.44 -9.08 -9.62
CA LEU A 46 3.42 -7.86 -10.44
C LEU A 46 3.13 -6.61 -9.61
N VAL A 47 2.11 -6.65 -8.74
CA VAL A 47 1.76 -5.55 -7.85
C VAL A 47 2.88 -5.29 -6.84
N GLY A 48 3.46 -6.33 -6.25
CA GLY A 48 4.59 -6.18 -5.32
C GLY A 48 5.79 -5.48 -5.95
N ASN A 49 6.23 -5.92 -7.13
CA ASN A 49 7.34 -5.26 -7.84
C ASN A 49 7.02 -3.81 -8.22
N TRP A 50 5.79 -3.55 -8.67
CA TRP A 50 5.37 -2.19 -8.98
C TRP A 50 5.38 -1.31 -7.73
N LEU A 51 4.86 -1.77 -6.59
CA LEU A 51 4.90 -1.01 -5.34
C LEU A 51 6.34 -0.78 -4.86
N LEU A 52 7.23 -1.76 -4.95
CA LEU A 52 8.65 -1.59 -4.64
C LEU A 52 9.32 -0.51 -5.50
N SER A 53 8.90 -0.35 -6.76
CA SER A 53 9.43 0.71 -7.63
C SER A 53 9.06 2.12 -7.14
N LEU A 54 8.02 2.25 -6.31
CA LEU A 54 7.62 3.50 -5.66
C LEU A 54 8.47 3.83 -4.43
N LYS A 55 9.32 2.88 -3.98
CA LYS A 55 10.18 2.97 -2.79
C LYS A 55 9.42 3.39 -1.52
N PRO A 56 8.34 2.67 -1.15
CA PRO A 56 7.64 2.95 0.09
C PRO A 56 8.52 2.58 1.30
N ASP A 57 8.48 3.41 2.33
CA ASP A 57 9.01 3.05 3.64
C ASP A 57 8.03 2.12 4.39
N GLU A 58 6.74 2.46 4.30
CA GLU A 58 5.65 1.77 4.98
C GLU A 58 4.49 1.48 4.00
N ILE A 59 3.72 0.44 4.28
CA ILE A 59 2.47 0.16 3.59
C ILE A 59 1.36 -0.23 4.56
N VAL A 60 0.22 0.43 4.41
CA VAL A 60 -0.97 0.17 5.23
C VAL A 60 -1.91 -0.76 4.46
N ILE A 61 -2.29 -1.89 5.07
CA ILE A 61 -3.21 -2.86 4.48
C ILE A 61 -4.36 -3.19 5.44
N PRO A 62 -5.59 -3.40 4.94
CA PRO A 62 -6.77 -3.59 5.81
C PRO A 62 -6.72 -4.85 6.66
N GLN A 63 -6.04 -5.90 6.19
CA GLN A 63 -5.74 -7.11 6.96
C GLN A 63 -4.36 -7.61 6.55
N LYS A 64 -3.56 -8.08 7.52
CA LYS A 64 -2.27 -8.70 7.21
C LYS A 64 -2.51 -10.04 6.51
N HIS A 65 -2.45 -10.03 5.18
CA HIS A 65 -2.56 -11.23 4.36
C HIS A 65 -1.17 -11.63 3.86
N HIS A 66 -0.70 -12.84 4.17
CA HIS A 66 0.57 -13.40 3.68
C HIS A 66 0.47 -13.81 2.21
N GLY A 67 0.38 -12.83 1.30
CA GLY A 67 0.44 -13.03 -0.14
C GLY A 67 1.81 -12.64 -0.72
N THR A 68 2.13 -13.10 -1.94
CA THR A 68 3.43 -12.85 -2.60
C THR A 68 3.84 -11.37 -2.60
N ALA A 69 2.89 -10.45 -2.78
CA ALA A 69 3.19 -9.01 -2.77
C ALA A 69 3.69 -8.53 -1.40
N VAL A 70 3.05 -8.99 -0.32
CA VAL A 70 3.39 -8.61 1.06
C VAL A 70 4.75 -9.18 1.43
N VAL A 71 5.01 -10.45 1.11
CA VAL A 71 6.32 -11.08 1.35
C VAL A 71 7.44 -10.33 0.62
N LEU A 72 7.24 -9.94 -0.65
CA LEU A 72 8.24 -9.17 -1.38
C LEU A 72 8.54 -7.80 -0.77
N LEU A 73 7.51 -7.15 -0.20
CA LEU A 73 7.66 -5.86 0.47
C LEU A 73 8.41 -6.04 1.81
N GLU A 74 8.03 -7.04 2.62
CA GLU A 74 8.71 -7.37 3.88
C GLU A 74 10.19 -7.72 3.64
N GLU A 75 10.50 -8.58 2.66
CA GLU A 75 11.88 -8.96 2.31
C GLU A 75 12.73 -7.79 1.80
N ALA A 76 12.09 -6.75 1.25
CA ALA A 76 12.75 -5.52 0.83
C ALA A 76 12.92 -4.51 1.99
N GLY A 77 12.47 -4.84 3.19
CA GLY A 77 12.54 -3.97 4.37
C GLY A 77 11.43 -2.93 4.47
N VAL A 78 10.30 -3.12 3.78
CA VAL A 78 9.12 -2.24 3.89
C VAL A 78 8.29 -2.68 5.08
N ASP A 79 7.92 -1.74 5.95
CA ASP A 79 7.09 -1.99 7.12
C ASP A 79 5.61 -2.19 6.72
N ILE A 80 5.02 -3.30 7.17
CA ILE A 80 3.62 -3.64 6.88
C ILE A 80 2.75 -3.31 8.10
N LEU A 81 1.92 -2.29 7.97
CA LEU A 81 1.03 -1.83 9.03
C LEU A 81 -0.41 -2.28 8.77
N PRO A 82 -1.10 -2.90 9.74
CA PRO A 82 -2.53 -3.13 9.63
C PRO A 82 -3.29 -1.80 9.78
N VAL A 83 -4.43 -1.69 9.08
CA VAL A 83 -5.38 -0.58 9.30
C VAL A 83 -5.73 -0.49 10.79
N GLY A 84 -5.56 0.71 11.36
CA GLY A 84 -5.84 0.99 12.76
C GLY A 84 -4.62 1.18 13.67
N GLN A 85 -3.39 1.03 13.17
CA GLN A 85 -2.18 1.31 13.97
C GLN A 85 -1.50 2.66 13.69
N ASP A 86 -1.85 3.35 12.61
CA ASP A 86 -1.64 4.81 12.51
C ASP A 86 -2.54 5.40 11.43
N THR A 87 -3.70 5.89 11.83
CA THR A 87 -4.42 6.88 11.02
C THR A 87 -5.15 7.80 11.97
N GLY A 88 -4.60 8.99 12.19
CA GLY A 88 -5.36 10.19 12.49
C GLY A 88 -6.35 10.52 11.36
N LEU A 89 -7.29 9.60 11.13
CA LEU A 89 -8.48 9.77 10.33
C LEU A 89 -9.66 9.64 11.29
N GLU A 90 -9.81 10.64 12.16
CA GLU A 90 -11.14 11.07 12.55
C GLU A 90 -11.69 11.88 11.37
N GLY A 91 -12.76 11.35 10.76
CA GLY A 91 -13.53 11.96 9.68
C GLY A 91 -14.82 11.20 9.49
#